data_AF-A0A4S3B6T6-F1
#
_entry.id   AF-A0A4S3B6T6-F1
#
_cell.length_a   1.000
_cell.length_b   1.000
_cell.length_c   1.000
_cell.angle_alpha   90.00
_cell.angle_beta   90.00
_cell.angle_gamma   90.00
#
_symmetry.space_group_name_H-M   'P 1'
#
loop_
_entity.id
_entity.type
_entity.pdbx_description
1 polymer ?
#
loop_
_entity_poly.entity_id
_entity_poly.type
_entity_poly.pdbx_seq_one_letter_code
_entity_poly.pdbx_strand_id
1 'polypeptide(L)'
;MFKNYNTKQMTLSLDLEIYLEKNDSAFAIDELIESIPDDIFSEFEHKMGTSSYHPKIMLKLILCGYTQSIFSGRKIEAMSKDSVRAMWLTQSQFPNFRTINRFRVNPLVQPILQECFIQFRNQLVSQHIIDEEAIFIDGTKLEANANKYTFVWKKVRKDMKNHLDRNQRIIINN
;
A
#
# COMPACT_ATOMS: atom_id res chain seq x y z
N MET A 1 10.35 -17.35 18.02
CA MET A 1 11.35 -17.95 17.12
C MET A 1 10.91 -17.63 15.70
N PHE A 2 11.72 -16.96 14.90
CA PHE A 2 11.33 -16.67 13.51
C PHE A 2 11.37 -17.94 12.67
N LYS A 3 10.61 -17.96 11.56
CA LYS A 3 10.96 -18.88 10.48
C LYS A 3 12.37 -18.52 10.00
N ASN A 4 13.31 -19.46 10.06
CA ASN A 4 14.67 -19.24 9.58
C ASN A 4 14.60 -18.69 8.15
N TYR A 5 15.07 -17.46 8.01
CA TYR A 5 15.14 -16.73 6.75
C TYR A 5 16.61 -16.64 6.41
N ASN A 6 17.01 -17.30 5.34
CA ASN A 6 18.36 -17.25 4.85
C ASN A 6 18.29 -17.24 3.32
N THR A 7 18.57 -16.09 2.73
CA THR A 7 18.68 -15.91 1.28
C THR A 7 19.81 -16.73 0.66
N LYS A 8 20.74 -17.24 1.48
CA LYS A 8 21.87 -18.07 1.08
C LYS A 8 21.67 -19.57 1.38
N GLN A 9 20.46 -20.01 1.74
CA GLN A 9 20.17 -21.42 2.04
C GLN A 9 19.90 -22.23 0.77
N MET A 10 20.52 -23.41 0.64
CA MET A 10 20.34 -24.29 -0.52
C MET A 10 18.95 -24.94 -0.55
N THR A 11 17.99 -24.26 -1.14
CA THR A 11 16.77 -24.83 -1.72
C THR A 11 17.04 -25.18 -3.18
N LEU A 12 16.24 -26.07 -3.80
CA LEU A 12 16.21 -26.18 -5.27
C LEU A 12 15.59 -24.88 -5.79
N SER A 13 16.41 -23.85 -5.95
CA SER A 13 16.00 -22.53 -6.41
C SER A 13 15.43 -22.68 -7.81
N LEU A 14 14.11 -22.48 -7.95
CA LEU A 14 13.63 -21.95 -9.21
C LEU A 14 14.30 -20.60 -9.36
N ASP A 15 15.18 -20.50 -10.35
CA ASP A 15 16.01 -19.33 -10.56
C ASP A 15 15.13 -18.21 -11.14
N LEU A 16 14.34 -17.59 -10.24
CA LEU A 16 13.43 -16.51 -10.58
C LEU A 16 14.19 -15.27 -11.06
N GLU A 17 15.50 -15.19 -10.78
CA GLU A 17 16.40 -14.16 -11.28
C GLU A 17 16.45 -14.14 -12.81
N ILE A 18 16.26 -15.28 -13.48
CA ILE A 18 16.24 -15.37 -14.95
C ILE A 18 15.10 -14.52 -15.55
N TYR A 19 14.02 -14.31 -14.80
CA TYR A 19 12.87 -13.52 -15.24
C TYR A 19 12.99 -12.03 -14.90
N LEU A 20 13.98 -11.63 -14.11
CA LEU A 20 14.18 -10.24 -13.69
C LEU A 20 15.24 -9.57 -14.58
N GLU A 21 14.99 -8.31 -14.96
CA GLU A 21 15.99 -7.51 -15.64
C GLU A 21 17.10 -7.13 -14.66
N LYS A 22 18.35 -7.03 -15.13
CA LYS A 22 19.51 -6.73 -14.27
C LYS A 22 19.41 -5.38 -13.53
N ASN A 23 18.57 -4.47 -14.01
CA ASN A 23 18.35 -3.14 -13.43
C ASN A 23 16.98 -3.02 -12.72
N ASP A 24 16.37 -4.16 -12.35
CA ASP A 24 15.06 -4.17 -11.70
C ASP A 24 15.13 -3.61 -10.27
N SER A 25 14.08 -2.90 -9.85
CA SER A 25 13.99 -2.29 -8.52
C SER A 25 13.99 -3.32 -7.38
N ALA A 26 13.65 -4.58 -7.66
CA ALA A 26 13.73 -5.65 -6.67
C ALA A 26 15.15 -5.80 -6.08
N PHE A 27 16.20 -5.68 -6.89
CA PHE A 27 17.58 -5.81 -6.41
C PHE A 27 17.97 -4.65 -5.49
N ALA A 28 17.59 -3.42 -5.84
CA ALA A 28 17.83 -2.25 -5.00
C ALA A 28 17.11 -2.34 -3.65
N ILE A 29 15.87 -2.87 -3.64
CA ILE A 29 15.12 -3.12 -2.41
C ILE A 29 15.83 -4.18 -1.56
N ASP A 30 16.29 -5.27 -2.17
CA ASP A 30 16.99 -6.34 -1.44
C ASP A 30 18.27 -5.83 -0.77
N GLU A 31 19.11 -5.13 -1.54
CA GLU A 31 20.37 -4.54 -1.09
C GLU A 31 20.14 -3.56 0.07
N LEU A 32 19.16 -2.67 -0.07
CA LEU A 32 18.83 -1.71 0.98
C LEU A 32 18.46 -2.42 2.29
N ILE A 33 17.64 -3.47 2.24
CA ILE A 33 17.15 -4.12 3.46
C ILE A 33 18.20 -5.03 4.09
N GLU A 34 19.06 -5.63 3.28
CA GLU A 34 20.20 -6.38 3.82
C GLU A 34 21.28 -5.49 4.42
N SER A 35 21.38 -4.21 4.00
CA SER A 35 22.30 -3.24 4.62
C SER A 35 21.92 -2.85 6.05
N ILE A 36 20.67 -3.09 6.47
CA ILE A 36 20.17 -2.77 7.80
C ILE A 36 20.72 -3.77 8.82
N PRO A 37 21.35 -3.31 9.92
CA PRO A 37 21.89 -4.20 10.93
C PRO A 37 20.78 -5.00 11.62
N ASP A 38 21.05 -6.29 11.86
CA ASP A 38 20.08 -7.22 12.43
C ASP A 38 19.64 -6.85 13.85
N ASP A 39 20.44 -6.06 14.57
CA ASP A 39 20.16 -5.58 15.93
C ASP A 39 18.83 -4.83 16.03
N ILE A 40 18.47 -4.06 14.99
CA ILE A 40 17.19 -3.32 14.93
C ILE A 40 16.00 -4.28 14.92
N PHE A 41 16.19 -5.48 14.38
CA PHE A 41 15.14 -6.48 14.26
C PHE A 41 15.02 -7.39 15.48
N SER A 42 15.97 -7.32 16.43
CA SER A 42 15.99 -8.13 17.64
C SER A 42 14.76 -7.91 18.54
N GLU A 43 14.19 -6.70 18.56
CA GLU A 43 12.97 -6.39 19.32
C GLU A 43 11.73 -7.16 18.83
N PHE A 44 11.75 -7.61 17.57
CA PHE A 44 10.68 -8.44 17.00
C PHE A 44 10.82 -9.91 17.39
N GLU A 45 11.93 -10.31 18.01
CA GLU A 45 12.11 -11.67 18.48
C GLU A 45 11.21 -11.94 19.68
N HIS A 46 10.38 -12.96 19.55
CA HIS A 46 9.56 -13.45 20.64
C HIS A 46 9.96 -14.89 20.98
N LYS A 47 10.26 -15.17 22.24
CA LYS A 47 10.66 -16.50 22.70
C LYS A 47 9.50 -17.49 22.77
N MET A 48 8.25 -17.01 22.81
CA MET A 48 7.04 -17.80 22.95
C MET A 48 6.03 -17.48 21.84
N GLY A 49 5.24 -18.48 21.42
CA GLY A 49 4.23 -18.36 20.37
C GLY A 49 4.62 -18.97 19.03
N THR A 50 3.76 -18.78 18.01
CA THR A 50 3.95 -19.33 16.66
C THR A 50 5.08 -18.62 15.92
N SER A 51 5.74 -19.31 14.99
CA SER A 51 6.86 -18.71 14.24
C SER A 51 6.36 -17.57 13.35
N SER A 52 6.79 -16.35 13.65
CA SER A 52 6.54 -15.19 12.81
C SER A 52 7.41 -15.20 11.55
N TYR A 53 6.94 -14.53 10.50
CA TYR A 53 7.77 -14.19 9.35
C TYR A 53 8.92 -13.28 9.77
N HIS A 54 10.06 -13.39 9.09
CA HIS A 54 11.18 -12.50 9.35
C HIS A 54 10.82 -11.05 8.98
N PRO A 55 11.15 -10.05 9.82
CA PRO A 55 10.80 -8.66 9.56
C PRO A 55 11.39 -8.12 8.25
N LYS A 56 12.61 -8.54 7.87
CA LYS A 56 13.20 -8.21 6.55
C LYS A 56 12.30 -8.60 5.38
N ILE A 57 11.70 -9.80 5.39
CA ILE A 57 10.78 -10.26 4.33
C ILE A 57 9.54 -9.37 4.27
N MET A 58 8.94 -9.09 5.43
CA MET A 58 7.75 -8.24 5.50
C MET A 58 8.04 -6.85 4.94
N LEU A 59 9.22 -6.30 5.27
CA LEU A 59 9.63 -4.98 4.85
C LEU A 59 9.94 -4.91 3.35
N LYS A 60 10.66 -5.91 2.79
CA LYS A 60 10.89 -6.06 1.34
C LYS A 60 9.57 -6.13 0.57
N LEU A 61 8.60 -6.91 1.06
CA LEU A 61 7.28 -7.04 0.42
C LEU A 61 6.50 -5.72 0.42
N ILE A 62 6.53 -4.98 1.53
CA ILE A 62 5.83 -3.69 1.65
C ILE A 62 6.48 -2.65 0.74
N LEU A 63 7.81 -2.55 0.74
CA LEU A 63 8.54 -1.62 -0.13
C LEU A 63 8.28 -1.92 -1.61
N CYS A 64 8.35 -3.19 -2.02
CA CYS A 64 8.02 -3.61 -3.39
C CYS A 64 6.57 -3.28 -3.80
N GLY A 65 5.64 -3.34 -2.84
CA GLY A 65 4.27 -2.88 -3.07
C GLY A 65 4.19 -1.37 -3.28
N TYR A 66 4.92 -0.60 -2.46
CA TYR A 66 4.89 0.86 -2.51
C TYR A 66 5.56 1.42 -3.76
N THR A 67 6.65 0.81 -4.23
CA THR A 67 7.27 1.19 -5.52
C THR A 67 6.34 0.99 -6.71
N GLN A 68 5.36 0.08 -6.60
CA GLN A 68 4.33 -0.17 -7.63
C GLN A 68 3.01 0.58 -7.34
N SER A 69 2.99 1.52 -6.39
CA SER A 69 1.78 2.24 -5.96
C SER A 69 0.66 1.36 -5.40
N ILE A 70 1.00 0.19 -4.84
CA ILE A 70 0.08 -0.77 -4.24
C ILE A 70 0.13 -0.65 -2.70
N PHE A 71 -0.85 0.06 -2.14
CA PHE A 71 -0.92 0.32 -0.69
C PHE A 71 -1.89 -0.58 0.10
N SER A 72 -2.81 -1.25 -0.61
CA SER A 72 -3.82 -2.10 0.01
C SER A 72 -3.22 -3.44 0.43
N GLY A 73 -3.36 -3.82 1.71
CA GLY A 73 -2.81 -5.08 2.22
C GLY A 73 -3.31 -6.32 1.46
N ARG A 74 -4.55 -6.32 0.97
CA ARG A 74 -5.09 -7.41 0.13
C ARG A 74 -4.44 -7.44 -1.25
N LYS A 75 -4.16 -6.27 -1.83
CA LYS A 75 -3.46 -6.20 -3.12
C LYS A 75 -2.00 -6.62 -2.97
N ILE A 76 -1.36 -6.30 -1.85
CA ILE A 76 0.00 -6.76 -1.53
C ILE A 76 0.02 -8.28 -1.34
N GLU A 77 -0.98 -8.86 -0.68
CA GLU A 77 -1.13 -10.32 -0.59
C GLU A 77 -1.30 -10.97 -1.96
N ALA A 78 -2.12 -10.41 -2.86
CA ALA A 78 -2.25 -10.90 -4.23
C ALA A 78 -0.92 -10.78 -5.00
N MET A 79 -0.26 -9.62 -4.90
CA MET A 79 1.05 -9.37 -5.49
C MET A 79 2.11 -10.38 -5.03
N SER A 80 2.07 -10.81 -3.76
CA SER A 80 3.00 -11.82 -3.25
C SER A 80 2.92 -13.16 -3.99
N LYS A 81 1.76 -13.47 -4.59
CA LYS A 81 1.50 -14.70 -5.34
C LYS A 81 1.66 -14.54 -6.85
N ASP A 82 1.32 -13.37 -7.37
CA ASP A 82 1.23 -13.12 -8.82
C ASP A 82 2.53 -12.52 -9.39
N SER A 83 3.27 -11.75 -8.59
CA SER A 83 4.45 -11.01 -9.06
C SER A 83 5.73 -11.80 -8.83
N VAL A 84 6.50 -12.04 -9.90
CA VAL A 84 7.82 -12.68 -9.83
C VAL A 84 8.78 -11.91 -8.91
N ARG A 85 8.74 -10.56 -8.95
CA ARG A 85 9.54 -9.69 -8.06
C ARG A 85 9.24 -9.96 -6.59
N ALA A 86 7.95 -10.01 -6.25
CA ALA A 86 7.52 -10.26 -4.88
C ALA A 86 7.88 -11.67 -4.44
N MET A 87 7.70 -12.67 -5.31
CA MET A 87 8.08 -14.06 -5.04
C MET A 87 9.59 -14.21 -4.82
N TRP A 88 10.42 -13.52 -5.58
CA TRP A 88 11.87 -13.52 -5.40
C TRP A 88 12.25 -12.90 -4.04
N LEU A 89 11.75 -11.68 -3.75
CA LEU A 89 12.02 -10.97 -2.49
C LEU A 89 11.55 -11.74 -1.24
N THR A 90 10.41 -12.44 -1.33
CA THR A 90 9.85 -13.21 -0.21
C THR A 90 10.28 -14.67 -0.22
N GLN A 91 11.10 -15.12 -1.18
CA GLN A 91 11.46 -16.53 -1.37
C GLN A 91 10.24 -17.46 -1.40
N SER A 92 9.23 -17.06 -2.18
CA SER A 92 7.94 -17.77 -2.31
C SER A 92 7.19 -17.96 -0.99
N GLN A 93 7.42 -17.07 -0.01
CA GLN A 93 6.57 -16.96 1.17
C GLN A 93 5.38 -16.03 0.86
N PHE A 94 4.19 -16.42 1.33
CA PHE A 94 2.93 -15.71 1.06
C PHE A 94 2.26 -15.23 2.35
N PRO A 95 2.65 -14.05 2.87
CA PRO A 95 2.05 -13.49 4.08
C PRO A 95 0.60 -13.07 3.79
N ASN A 96 -0.30 -13.41 4.72
CA ASN A 96 -1.70 -13.00 4.63
C ASN A 96 -1.85 -11.49 4.84
N PHE A 97 -2.85 -10.85 4.22
CA PHE A 97 -3.16 -9.43 4.41
C PHE A 97 -3.25 -9.01 5.89
N ARG A 98 -3.76 -9.87 6.77
CA ARG A 98 -3.86 -9.59 8.22
C ARG A 98 -2.48 -9.44 8.86
N THR A 99 -1.53 -10.28 8.46
CA THR A 99 -0.15 -10.24 8.96
C THR A 99 0.56 -8.99 8.46
N ILE A 100 0.41 -8.67 7.17
CA ILE A 100 0.97 -7.46 6.54
C ILE A 100 0.45 -6.21 7.26
N ASN A 101 -0.87 -6.11 7.46
CA ASN A 101 -1.46 -4.95 8.12
C ASN A 101 -1.05 -4.85 9.60
N ARG A 102 -0.95 -5.97 10.31
CA ARG A 102 -0.48 -5.97 11.70
C ARG A 102 0.98 -5.50 11.79
N PHE A 103 1.83 -5.92 10.87
CA PHE A 103 3.21 -5.48 10.80
C PHE A 103 3.30 -3.96 10.54
N ARG A 104 2.51 -3.43 9.60
CA ARG A 104 2.47 -1.98 9.29
C ARG A 104 2.02 -1.08 10.44
N VAL A 105 1.07 -1.55 11.23
CA VAL A 105 0.51 -0.77 12.35
C VAL A 105 1.35 -0.90 13.61
N ASN A 106 2.36 -1.80 13.62
CA ASN A 106 3.25 -1.95 14.76
C ASN A 106 4.05 -0.65 14.98
N PRO A 107 3.98 -0.03 16.18
CA PRO A 107 4.71 1.21 16.49
C PRO A 107 6.22 1.13 16.24
N LEU A 108 6.82 -0.06 16.39
CA LEU A 108 8.25 -0.26 16.16
C LEU A 108 8.60 -0.23 14.66
N VAL A 109 7.67 -0.63 13.79
CA VAL A 109 7.89 -0.72 12.35
C VAL A 109 7.73 0.63 11.67
N GLN A 110 6.82 1.47 12.15
CA GLN A 110 6.56 2.80 11.55
C GLN A 110 7.82 3.65 11.35
N PRO A 111 8.69 3.87 12.37
CA PRO A 111 9.91 4.66 12.17
C PRO A 111 10.88 3.98 11.22
N ILE A 112 11.05 2.66 11.31
CA ILE A 112 11.92 1.89 10.42
C ILE A 112 11.46 2.03 8.97
N LEU A 113 10.16 1.92 8.71
CA LEU A 113 9.59 2.03 7.38
C LEU A 113 9.80 3.43 6.79
N GLN A 114 9.66 4.48 7.61
CA GLN A 114 9.90 5.86 7.21
C GLN A 114 11.38 6.07 6.85
N GLU A 115 12.30 5.63 7.71
CA GLU A 115 13.73 5.70 7.45
C GLU A 115 14.13 4.91 6.20
N CYS A 116 13.61 3.70 6.02
CA CYS A 116 13.87 2.89 4.82
C CYS A 116 13.41 3.62 3.56
N PHE A 117 12.26 4.29 3.59
CA PHE A 117 11.77 5.05 2.44
C PHE A 117 12.65 6.27 2.13
N ILE A 118 13.10 6.98 3.17
CA ILE A 118 14.02 8.11 3.02
C ILE A 118 15.34 7.65 2.42
N GLN A 119 15.92 6.57 2.96
CA GLN A 119 17.19 6.02 2.46
C GLN A 119 17.05 5.48 1.03
N PHE A 120 15.97 4.78 0.72
CA PHE A 120 15.69 4.31 -0.64
C PHE A 120 15.62 5.48 -1.62
N ARG A 121 14.90 6.55 -1.26
CA ARG A 121 14.85 7.78 -2.06
C ARG A 121 16.24 8.38 -2.24
N ASN A 122 17.01 8.53 -1.17
CA ASN A 122 18.35 9.10 -1.23
C ASN A 122 19.28 8.28 -2.11
N GLN A 123 19.18 6.95 -2.08
CA GLN A 123 19.92 6.05 -2.95
C GLN A 123 19.55 6.28 -4.42
N LEU A 124 18.26 6.40 -4.75
CA LEU A 124 17.80 6.68 -6.11
C LEU A 124 18.25 8.06 -6.64
N VAL A 125 18.25 9.07 -5.76
CA VAL A 125 18.78 10.42 -6.06
C VAL A 125 20.28 10.36 -6.30
N SER A 126 21.04 9.66 -5.45
CA SER A 126 22.50 9.53 -5.57
C SER A 126 22.92 8.82 -6.86
N GLN A 127 22.09 7.92 -7.36
CA GLN A 127 22.29 7.21 -8.62
C GLN A 127 21.81 8.01 -9.85
N HIS A 128 21.33 9.26 -9.65
CA HIS A 128 20.78 10.13 -10.68
C HIS A 128 19.61 9.49 -11.46
N ILE A 129 18.86 8.59 -10.83
CA ILE A 129 17.66 7.96 -11.42
C ILE A 129 16.44 8.88 -11.26
N ILE A 130 16.42 9.71 -10.21
CA ILE A 130 15.33 10.63 -9.88
C ILE A 130 15.93 12.01 -9.57
N ASP A 131 15.32 13.07 -10.13
CA ASP A 131 15.67 14.47 -9.82
C ASP A 131 15.13 14.90 -8.45
N GLU A 132 15.93 15.65 -7.67
CA GLU A 132 15.54 16.14 -6.33
C GLU A 132 14.29 17.02 -6.35
N GLU A 133 14.06 17.75 -7.44
CA GLU A 133 13.01 18.77 -7.60
C GLU A 133 11.64 18.22 -8.00
N ALA A 134 11.52 16.96 -8.42
CA ALA A 134 10.28 16.42 -8.97
C ALA A 134 9.28 15.99 -7.87
N ILE A 135 8.85 16.92 -7.02
CA ILE A 135 7.68 16.73 -6.14
C ILE A 135 6.43 17.02 -6.98
N PHE A 136 6.03 16.05 -7.81
CA PHE A 136 4.69 16.06 -8.40
C PHE A 136 3.71 15.53 -7.35
N ILE A 137 3.22 16.44 -6.51
CA ILE A 137 1.94 16.21 -5.84
C ILE A 137 0.90 16.37 -6.95
N ASP A 138 0.58 15.28 -7.67
CA ASP A 138 -0.65 15.21 -8.45
C ASP A 138 -1.81 15.22 -7.46
N GLY A 139 -2.07 16.41 -6.92
CA GLY A 139 -3.27 16.73 -6.20
C GLY A 139 -4.38 16.77 -7.22
N THR A 140 -4.82 15.61 -7.72
CA THR A 140 -6.10 15.52 -8.39
C THR A 140 -7.15 15.77 -7.31
N LYS A 141 -7.42 17.07 -7.07
CA LYS A 141 -8.49 17.54 -6.21
C LYS A 141 -9.77 17.35 -6.99
N LEU A 142 -10.23 16.11 -7.07
CA LEU A 142 -11.59 15.82 -7.49
C LEU A 142 -12.47 16.31 -6.37
N GLU A 143 -12.96 17.54 -6.52
CA GLU A 143 -14.12 17.97 -5.77
C GLU A 143 -15.22 16.96 -6.10
N ALA A 144 -15.54 16.12 -5.11
CA ALA A 144 -16.73 15.32 -5.20
C ALA A 144 -17.86 16.31 -5.45
N ASN A 145 -18.49 16.24 -6.63
CA ASN A 145 -19.80 16.84 -6.84
C ASN A 145 -20.80 16.05 -5.99
N ALA A 146 -20.68 16.18 -4.67
CA ALA A 146 -21.62 15.74 -3.68
C ALA A 146 -22.64 16.87 -3.53
N ASN A 147 -23.39 17.13 -4.60
CA ASN A 147 -24.63 17.87 -4.44
C ASN A 147 -25.53 17.03 -3.52
N LYS A 148 -25.59 17.40 -2.24
CA LYS A 148 -26.46 16.79 -1.22
C LYS A 148 -27.96 16.91 -1.55
N TYR A 149 -28.32 17.59 -2.64
CA TYR A 149 -29.69 17.97 -2.99
C TYR A 149 -30.16 17.53 -4.40
N THR A 150 -29.62 16.43 -4.94
CA THR A 150 -30.04 15.91 -6.26
C THR A 150 -31.54 15.49 -6.30
N PHE A 151 -32.21 15.34 -5.16
CA PHE A 151 -33.56 14.74 -5.11
C PHE A 151 -34.61 15.44 -4.24
N VAL A 152 -34.77 16.77 -4.29
CA VAL A 152 -35.98 17.39 -3.65
C VAL A 152 -36.62 18.56 -4.41
N TRP A 153 -36.02 19.11 -5.47
CA TRP A 153 -36.55 20.33 -6.09
C TRP A 153 -37.77 20.12 -7.00
N LYS A 154 -37.90 18.96 -7.66
CA LYS A 154 -39.03 18.72 -8.58
C LYS A 154 -40.35 18.44 -7.83
N LYS A 155 -40.29 17.73 -6.69
CA LYS A 155 -41.49 17.36 -5.90
C LYS A 155 -42.08 18.58 -5.21
N VAL A 156 -41.26 19.37 -4.51
CA VAL A 156 -41.71 20.58 -3.80
C VAL A 156 -42.30 21.62 -4.76
N ARG A 157 -41.67 21.85 -5.92
CA ARG A 157 -42.20 22.81 -6.91
C ARG A 157 -43.55 22.35 -7.51
N LYS A 158 -43.74 21.04 -7.70
CA LYS A 158 -45.02 20.47 -8.18
C LYS A 158 -46.12 20.62 -7.11
N ASP A 159 -45.80 20.31 -5.86
CA ASP A 159 -46.75 20.40 -4.74
C ASP A 159 -47.17 21.85 -4.47
N MET A 160 -46.23 22.80 -4.55
CA MET A 160 -46.49 24.23 -4.36
C MET A 160 -47.36 24.81 -5.48
N LYS A 161 -47.14 24.41 -6.74
CA LYS A 161 -47.99 24.81 -7.87
C LYS A 161 -49.43 24.29 -7.71
N ASN A 162 -49.59 23.03 -7.30
CA ASN A 162 -50.90 22.43 -7.04
C ASN A 162 -51.66 23.11 -5.89
N HIS A 163 -50.95 23.65 -4.88
CA HIS A 163 -51.56 24.42 -3.80
C HIS A 163 -52.05 25.79 -4.27
N LEU A 164 -51.25 26.48 -5.10
CA LEU A 164 -51.64 27.77 -5.67
C LEU A 164 -52.87 27.64 -6.60
N ASP A 165 -52.89 26.63 -7.45
CA ASP A 165 -54.03 26.37 -8.35
C ASP A 165 -55.32 26.03 -7.58
N ARG A 166 -55.21 25.33 -6.44
CA ARG A 166 -56.37 25.06 -5.55
C ARG A 166 -56.89 26.34 -4.90
N ASN A 167 -56.00 27.20 -4.41
CA ASN A 167 -56.41 28.44 -3.76
C ASN A 167 -57.05 29.41 -4.75
N GLN A 168 -56.56 29.50 -5.99
CA GLN A 168 -57.19 30.30 -7.03
C GLN A 168 -58.60 29.80 -7.39
N ARG A 169 -58.82 28.48 -7.45
CA ARG A 169 -60.15 27.90 -7.72
C ARG A 169 -61.16 28.15 -6.60
N ILE A 170 -60.72 28.21 -5.34
CA ILE A 170 -61.59 28.52 -4.19
C ILE A 170 -62.05 29.99 -4.23
N ILE A 171 -61.20 30.90 -4.69
CA ILE A 171 -61.52 32.33 -4.77
C ILE A 171 -62.49 32.65 -5.94
N ILE A 172 -62.46 31.85 -7.01
CA ILE A 172 -63.32 32.08 -8.20
C ILE A 172 -64.71 31.45 -8.06
N ASN A 173 -64.89 30.47 -7.16
CA ASN A 173 -66.15 29.74 -6.96
C ASN A 173 -66.96 30.19 -5.73
N ASN A 174 -66.61 31.33 -5.12
CA ASN A 174 -67.38 32.02 -4.07
C ASN A 174 -67.86 33.38 -4.57
#